data_AF-A0A3D8JNF0-F1
#
_entry.id   AF-A0A3D8JNF0-F1
#
_cell.length_a   1.000
_cell.length_b   1.000
_cell.length_c   1.000
_cell.angle_alpha   90.00
_cell.angle_beta   90.00
_cell.angle_gamma   90.00
#
_symmetry.space_group_name_H-M   'P 1'
#
loop_
_entity.id
_entity.type
_entity.pdbx_description
1 polymer ?
#
loop_
_entity_poly.entity_id
_entity_poly.type
_entity_poly.pdbx_seq_one_letter_code
_entity_poly.pdbx_strand_id
1 'polypeptide(L)'
;MDIIELAREAGLQVLLDARIGTVTYHSVAGSLTALQRFADAVEAATRERPPRLHDVVGRRARLPHRIPCKVIGRRPRPARPHSNAASPRGRAT
;
A
#
# COMPACT_ATOMS: atom_id res chain seq x y z
N MET A 1 26.46 -8.22 0.10
CA MET A 1 25.79 -7.89 -1.17
C MET A 1 26.01 -6.42 -1.42
N ASP A 2 26.73 -6.10 -2.49
CA ASP A 2 26.89 -4.74 -2.99
C ASP A 2 25.85 -4.51 -4.09
N ILE A 3 24.95 -3.55 -3.89
CA ILE A 3 23.84 -3.28 -4.81
C ILE A 3 24.30 -2.60 -6.09
N ILE A 4 25.44 -1.90 -6.07
CA ILE A 4 25.97 -1.18 -7.22
C ILE A 4 26.62 -2.15 -8.19
N GLU A 5 27.36 -3.14 -7.69
CA GLU A 5 27.93 -4.19 -8.54
C GLU A 5 26.83 -5.03 -9.22
N LEU A 6 25.77 -5.38 -8.49
CA LEU A 6 24.61 -6.06 -9.07
C LEU A 6 23.93 -5.23 -10.17
N ALA A 7 23.85 -3.92 -10.00
CA ALA A 7 23.31 -3.03 -11.04
C ALA A 7 24.20 -3.08 -12.29
N ARG A 8 25.53 -3.05 -12.14
CA ARG A 8 26.48 -3.15 -13.26
C ARG A 8 26.38 -4.50 -13.98
N GLU A 9 26.35 -5.61 -13.23
CA GLU A 9 26.21 -6.95 -13.79
C GLU A 9 24.87 -7.14 -14.54
N ALA A 10 23.80 -6.53 -14.04
CA ALA A 10 22.49 -6.55 -14.70
C ALA A 10 22.44 -5.67 -15.97
N GLY A 11 23.47 -4.87 -16.22
CA GLY A 11 23.58 -3.98 -17.39
C GLY A 11 23.00 -2.58 -17.16
N LEU A 12 22.85 -2.14 -15.92
CA LEU A 12 22.52 -0.77 -15.58
C LEU A 12 23.80 0.09 -15.53
N GLN A 13 23.71 1.31 -16.04
CA GLN A 13 24.76 2.32 -15.95
C GLN A 13 24.58 3.14 -14.68
N VAL A 14 25.63 3.22 -13.86
CA VAL A 14 25.68 4.11 -12.69
C VAL A 14 26.10 5.50 -13.16
N LEU A 15 25.24 6.50 -12.96
CA LEU A 15 25.45 7.86 -13.46
C LEU A 15 25.96 8.81 -12.38
N LEU A 16 25.35 8.77 -11.20
CA LEU A 16 25.73 9.60 -10.07
C LEU A 16 26.44 8.74 -9.03
N ASP A 17 27.54 9.29 -8.52
CA ASP A 17 28.16 8.87 -7.27
C ASP A 17 28.51 10.15 -6.52
N ALA A 18 27.52 10.69 -5.81
CA ALA A 18 27.66 11.95 -5.09
C ALA A 18 27.49 11.73 -3.60
N ARG A 19 28.32 12.36 -2.79
CA ARG A 19 28.22 12.31 -1.34
C ARG A 19 27.88 13.69 -0.80
N ILE A 20 26.76 13.80 -0.08
CA ILE A 20 26.36 15.01 0.61
C ILE A 20 26.39 14.71 2.11
N GLY A 21 27.37 15.30 2.79
CA GLY A 21 27.67 14.99 4.19
C GLY A 21 28.06 13.52 4.39
N THR A 22 27.22 12.77 5.09
CA THR A 22 27.41 11.34 5.38
C THR A 22 26.65 10.42 4.43
N VAL A 23 25.77 10.96 3.58
CA VAL A 23 24.93 10.17 2.69
C VAL A 23 25.55 10.12 1.31
N THR A 24 25.68 8.91 0.76
CA THR A 24 26.08 8.69 -0.63
C THR A 24 24.85 8.41 -1.48
N TYR A 25 24.75 9.10 -2.60
CA TYR A 25 23.67 9.04 -3.56
C TYR A 25 24.19 8.41 -4.84
N HIS A 26 23.52 7.34 -5.26
CA HIS A 26 23.76 6.70 -6.54
C HIS A 26 22.51 6.77 -7.41
N SER A 27 22.69 7.07 -8.68
CA SER A 27 21.63 6.95 -9.68
C SER A 27 22.05 5.93 -10.74
N VAL A 28 21.08 5.15 -11.19
CA VAL A 28 21.27 4.14 -12.23
C VAL A 28 20.28 4.36 -13.35
N ALA A 29 20.72 4.12 -14.58
CA ALA A 29 19.90 4.21 -15.78
C ALA A 29 20.15 3.00 -16.69
N GLY A 30 19.14 2.57 -17.42
CA GLY A 30 19.25 1.44 -18.33
C GLY A 30 17.89 1.06 -18.91
N SER A 31 17.87 -0.05 -19.66
CA SER A 31 16.62 -0.58 -20.22
C SER A 31 15.77 -1.26 -19.16
N LEU A 32 14.48 -1.41 -19.44
CA LEU A 32 13.57 -2.18 -18.57
C LEU A 32 14.05 -3.63 -18.38
N THR A 33 14.60 -4.25 -19.40
CA THR A 33 15.15 -5.61 -19.32
C THR A 33 16.33 -5.70 -18.36
N ALA A 34 17.20 -4.69 -18.32
CA ALA A 34 18.30 -4.61 -17.36
C ALA A 34 17.76 -4.44 -15.93
N LEU A 35 16.72 -3.62 -15.75
CA LEU A 35 16.06 -3.46 -14.45
C LEU A 35 15.42 -4.77 -13.97
N GLN A 36 14.81 -5.55 -14.87
CA GLN A 36 14.24 -6.86 -14.53
C GLN A 36 15.33 -7.83 -14.06
N ARG A 37 16.45 -7.92 -14.79
CA ARG A 37 17.60 -8.77 -14.40
C ARG A 37 18.17 -8.37 -13.04
N PHE A 38 18.24 -7.05 -12.78
CA PHE A 38 18.68 -6.54 -11.50
C PHE A 38 17.76 -6.98 -10.35
N ALA A 39 16.43 -6.91 -10.54
CA ALA A 39 15.47 -7.39 -9.54
C ALA A 39 15.65 -8.88 -9.26
N ASP A 40 15.79 -9.71 -10.30
CA ASP A 40 16.02 -11.15 -10.15
C ASP A 40 17.33 -11.45 -9.39
N ALA A 41 18.40 -10.71 -9.68
CA ALA A 41 19.68 -10.85 -9.00
C ALA A 41 19.62 -10.42 -7.52
N VAL A 42 18.83 -9.38 -7.20
CA VAL A 42 18.57 -8.95 -5.81
C VAL A 42 17.81 -10.02 -5.03
N GLU A 43 16.79 -10.63 -5.64
CA GLU A 43 16.02 -11.72 -5.02
C GLU A 43 16.90 -12.94 -4.75
N ALA A 44 17.73 -13.34 -5.71
CA ALA A 44 18.66 -14.47 -5.57
C ALA A 44 19.66 -14.22 -4.42
N ALA A 45 20.32 -13.07 -4.42
CA ALA A 45 21.29 -12.71 -3.39
C ALA A 45 20.68 -12.57 -1.99
N THR A 46 19.41 -12.16 -1.89
CA THR A 46 18.68 -12.11 -0.62
C THR A 46 18.39 -13.52 -0.09
N ARG A 47 18.07 -14.46 -0.98
CA ARG A 47 17.71 -15.84 -0.63
C ARG A 47 18.90 -16.68 -0.17
N GLU A 48 20.11 -16.38 -0.65
CA GLU A 48 21.36 -17.03 -0.22
C GLU A 48 21.78 -16.60 1.20
N ARG A 49 21.30 -15.45 1.68
CA ARG A 49 21.54 -15.00 3.04
C ARG A 49 20.55 -15.71 3.98
N PRO A 50 20.99 -16.26 5.12
CA PRO A 50 20.07 -16.78 6.12
C PRO A 50 19.10 -15.65 6.53
N PRO A 51 17.79 -15.93 6.61
CA PRO A 51 16.77 -14.91 6.82
C PRO A 51 17.07 -14.21 8.13
N ARG A 52 17.31 -12.90 8.05
CA ARG A 52 17.43 -12.09 9.25
C ARG A 52 16.01 -11.70 9.67
N LEU A 53 15.78 -11.62 10.98
CA LEU A 53 14.44 -11.44 11.57
C LEU A 53 13.62 -10.26 10.99
N HIS A 54 14.25 -9.30 10.31
CA HIS A 54 13.59 -8.17 9.64
C HIS A 54 12.81 -8.55 8.37
N ASP A 55 13.13 -9.64 7.68
CA ASP A 55 12.47 -10.03 6.41
C ASP A 55 11.05 -10.59 6.59
N VAL A 56 10.63 -10.87 7.83
CA VAL A 56 9.31 -11.44 8.15
C VAL A 56 8.21 -10.36 8.21
N VAL A 57 8.58 -9.07 8.28
CA VAL A 57 7.63 -7.94 8.46
C VAL A 57 7.02 -7.46 7.12
N GLY A 58 7.05 -8.28 6.08
CA GLY A 58 6.51 -7.95 4.75
C GLY A 58 5.22 -8.67 4.34
N ARG A 59 4.84 -9.77 5.00
CA ARG A 59 3.57 -10.45 4.68
C ARG A 59 2.46 -9.94 5.60
N ARG A 60 2.04 -8.69 5.39
CA ARG A 60 0.65 -8.32 5.74
C ARG A 60 -0.25 -9.19 4.87
N ALA A 61 -0.66 -10.33 5.43
CA ALA A 61 -1.79 -11.08 4.93
C ALA A 61 -2.89 -10.07 4.62
N ARG A 62 -3.31 -9.97 3.36
CA ARG A 62 -4.56 -9.30 3.02
C ARG A 62 -5.61 -10.00 3.86
N LEU A 63 -6.03 -9.37 4.96
CA LEU A 63 -7.22 -9.82 5.68
C LEU A 63 -8.34 -9.85 4.64
N PRO A 64 -9.01 -10.99 4.42
CA PRO A 64 -10.15 -11.00 3.54
C PRO A 64 -11.23 -10.18 4.22
N HIS A 65 -11.43 -8.94 3.77
CA HIS A 65 -12.61 -8.16 4.11
C HIS A 65 -13.79 -8.73 3.31
N ARG A 66 -14.22 -9.93 3.70
CA ARG A 66 -15.53 -10.48 3.39
C ARG A 66 -16.18 -10.84 4.71
N ILE A 67 -16.78 -9.83 5.34
CA ILE A 67 -17.90 -10.09 6.22
C ILE A 67 -19.09 -10.34 5.28
N PRO A 68 -19.66 -11.56 5.21
CA PRO A 68 -20.97 -11.69 4.61
C PRO A 68 -21.95 -11.02 5.57
N CYS A 69 -22.43 -9.83 5.21
CA CYS A 69 -23.60 -9.25 5.85
C CYS A 69 -24.76 -10.22 5.60
N LYS A 70 -25.00 -11.12 6.56
CA LYS A 70 -26.17 -11.99 6.59
C LYS A 70 -27.35 -11.04 6.73
N VAL A 71 -28.11 -10.85 5.65
CA VAL A 71 -29.41 -10.16 5.66
C VAL A 71 -30.33 -11.00 6.54
N ILE A 72 -30.38 -10.68 7.83
CA ILE A 72 -31.34 -11.28 8.76
C ILE A 72 -32.55 -10.34 8.77
N GLY A 73 -33.63 -10.79 8.14
CA GLY A 73 -35.00 -10.55 8.60
C GLY A 73 -35.47 -9.11 8.76
N ARG A 74 -36.24 -8.67 7.76
CA ARG A 74 -37.16 -7.54 7.81
C ARG A 74 -37.98 -7.49 9.12
N ARG A 75 -38.14 -6.29 9.69
CA ARG A 75 -39.48 -5.78 10.07
C ARG A 75 -39.60 -4.32 9.62
N PRO A 76 -40.63 -3.94 8.83
CA PRO A 76 -40.91 -2.53 8.56
C PRO A 76 -41.29 -1.82 9.85
N ARG A 77 -40.86 -0.56 10.00
CA ARG A 77 -41.35 0.31 11.08
C ARG A 77 -42.87 0.46 10.94
N PRO A 78 -43.66 0.33 12.03
CA PRO A 78 -45.07 0.69 11.98
C PRO A 78 -45.22 2.18 11.68
N ALA A 79 -46.15 2.50 10.78
CA ALA A 79 -46.50 3.87 10.41
C ALA A 79 -47.03 4.61 11.64
N ARG A 80 -46.51 5.82 11.89
CA ARG A 80 -47.08 6.73 12.88
C ARG A 80 -48.39 7.30 12.30
N PRO A 81 -49.53 7.21 13.02
CA PRO A 81 -50.75 7.85 12.55
C PRO A 81 -50.62 9.37 12.60
N HIS A 82 -51.12 10.00 11.54
CA HIS A 82 -51.22 11.45 11.41
C HIS A 82 -52.32 11.94 12.36
N SER A 83 -51.96 12.74 13.37
CA SER A 83 -52.95 13.56 14.09
C SER A 83 -52.89 14.98 13.54
N ASN A 84 -53.84 15.26 12.67
CA ASN A 84 -54.17 16.58 12.15
C ASN A 84 -54.87 17.36 13.27
N ALA A 85 -54.30 18.46 13.76
CA ALA A 85 -55.01 19.37 14.66
C ALA A 85 -54.42 20.80 14.58
N ALA A 86 -55.11 21.63 13.80
CA ALA A 86 -55.37 23.05 14.03
C ALA A 86 -54.18 24.00 14.33
N SER A 87 -53.78 24.71 13.26
CA SER A 87 -53.58 26.18 13.32
C SER A 87 -54.85 26.83 13.92
N PRO A 88 -54.84 27.98 14.65
CA PRO A 88 -54.07 29.17 14.27
C PRO A 88 -53.75 30.23 15.37
N ARG A 89 -53.10 31.33 14.92
CA ARG A 89 -53.10 32.73 15.44
C ARG A 89 -52.14 33.18 16.56
N GLY A 90 -51.56 34.36 16.33
CA GLY A 90 -51.09 35.33 17.34
C GLY A 90 -49.62 35.74 17.14
N ARG A 91 -49.28 36.72 16.31
CA ARG A 91 -49.32 38.19 16.49
C ARG A 91 -48.09 38.76 17.24
N ALA A 92 -47.33 39.55 16.47
CA ALA A 92 -46.52 40.74 16.79
C ALA A 92 -45.87 40.88 18.17
N THR A 93 -44.55 41.13 18.14
CA THR A 93 -43.92 42.34 18.70
C THR A 93 -42.68 42.65 17.87
#